data_AF-A0A367M9L9-F1
#
_entry.id   AF-A0A367M9L9-F1
#
_cell.length_a   1.000
_cell.length_b   1.000
_cell.length_c   1.000
_cell.angle_alpha   90.00
_cell.angle_beta   90.00
_cell.angle_gamma   90.00
#
_symmetry.space_group_name_H-M   'P 1'
#
loop_
_entity.id
_entity.type
_entity.pdbx_description
1 polymer ?
#
loop_
_entity_poly.entity_id
_entity_poly.type
_entity_poly.pdbx_seq_one_letter_code
_entity_poly.pdbx_strand_id
1 'polypeptide(L)'
;GDVVSLVSGWTGLNGRAVKVAVSTEDTFSLGNIDTTDVIRYPAGGGIGSAKKVLTWQQIQQVMNPTTSGGEQQFVQYQYLEDDDQRQLPTFRNAQSFSMPIADDPNLPQWAVIEAADQSKALQVIRLTLRNGSEVFYNGYVSVSDTPTLNVNEIMTRTLTIALDGRPVRYNPAT
;
A
#
# COMPACT_ATOMS: atom_id res chain seq x y z
N GLY A 1 -17.66 -5.26 2.39
CA GLY A 1 -16.88 -6.25 1.63
C GLY A 1 -15.61 -6.56 2.39
N ASP A 2 -15.21 -7.82 2.41
CA ASP A 2 -13.94 -8.26 2.97
C ASP A 2 -12.77 -7.63 2.22
N VAL A 3 -11.62 -7.48 2.89
CA VAL A 3 -10.39 -6.95 2.29
C VAL A 3 -9.37 -8.08 2.21
N VAL A 4 -8.75 -8.22 1.05
CA VAL A 4 -7.75 -9.25 0.77
C VAL A 4 -6.45 -8.62 0.26
N SER A 5 -5.32 -9.10 0.79
CA SER A 5 -4.00 -8.87 0.20
C SER A 5 -3.77 -9.90 -0.90
N LEU A 6 -3.44 -9.42 -2.10
CA LEU A 6 -3.24 -10.25 -3.27
C LEU A 6 -1.75 -10.40 -3.57
N VAL A 7 -1.32 -11.65 -3.71
CA VAL A 7 -0.09 -12.04 -4.38
C VAL A 7 -0.51 -12.72 -5.66
N SER A 8 -0.12 -12.20 -6.82
CA SER A 8 -0.55 -12.73 -8.12
C SER A 8 0.60 -12.69 -9.11
N GLY A 9 0.65 -13.67 -10.02
CA GLY A 9 1.56 -13.66 -11.17
C GLY A 9 1.32 -12.48 -12.12
N TRP A 10 0.15 -11.85 -12.08
CA TRP A 10 -0.10 -10.60 -12.80
C TRP A 10 0.60 -9.43 -12.13
N THR A 11 1.60 -8.85 -12.79
CA THR A 11 2.35 -7.67 -12.30
C THR A 11 1.45 -6.47 -11.98
N GLY A 12 0.32 -6.36 -12.69
CA GLY A 12 -0.69 -5.34 -12.44
C GLY A 12 -1.50 -5.54 -11.16
N LEU A 13 -1.52 -6.73 -10.57
CA LEU A 13 -2.32 -7.10 -9.40
C LEU A 13 -1.48 -7.55 -8.20
N ASN A 14 -0.22 -7.90 -8.44
CA ASN A 14 0.69 -8.32 -7.39
C ASN A 14 0.88 -7.22 -6.34
N GLY A 15 0.94 -7.63 -5.07
CA GLY A 15 1.20 -6.75 -3.95
C GLY A 15 0.07 -5.78 -3.63
N ARG A 16 -1.13 -5.89 -4.22
CA ARG A 16 -2.25 -4.98 -3.98
C ARG A 16 -3.19 -5.48 -2.88
N ALA A 17 -3.73 -4.54 -2.08
CA ALA A 17 -4.85 -4.81 -1.20
C ALA A 17 -6.15 -4.30 -1.84
N VAL A 18 -7.18 -5.15 -1.84
CA VAL A 18 -8.43 -4.89 -2.57
C VAL A 18 -9.63 -5.33 -1.75
N LYS A 19 -10.76 -4.64 -1.93
CA LYS A 19 -12.05 -5.07 -1.41
C LYS A 19 -12.65 -6.13 -2.33
N VAL A 20 -13.21 -7.17 -1.74
CA VAL A 20 -14.05 -8.14 -2.44
C VAL A 20 -15.42 -7.50 -2.73
N ALA A 21 -15.82 -7.49 -4.00
CA ALA A 21 -17.09 -6.92 -4.45
C ALA A 21 -18.23 -7.95 -4.39
N VAL A 22 -17.99 -9.16 -4.88
CA VAL A 22 -18.89 -10.31 -4.83
C VAL A 22 -18.06 -11.54 -4.46
N SER A 23 -18.55 -12.35 -3.53
CA SER A 23 -17.99 -13.67 -3.23
C SER A 23 -19.02 -14.73 -3.56
N THR A 24 -18.67 -15.65 -4.46
CA THR A 24 -19.35 -16.92 -4.71
C THR A 24 -18.58 -18.04 -4.04
N GLU A 25 -19.16 -19.25 -3.96
CA GLU A 25 -18.41 -20.42 -3.51
C GLU A 25 -17.14 -20.58 -4.39
N ASP A 26 -15.98 -20.63 -3.74
CA ASP A 26 -14.63 -20.71 -4.32
C ASP A 26 -14.14 -19.58 -5.24
N THR A 27 -14.94 -18.53 -5.48
CA THR A 27 -14.57 -17.44 -6.39
C THR A 27 -14.96 -16.07 -5.83
N PHE A 28 -14.12 -15.06 -6.05
CA PHE A 28 -14.42 -13.70 -5.62
C PHE A 28 -14.03 -12.68 -6.68
N SER A 29 -14.84 -11.65 -6.84
CA SER A 29 -14.56 -10.52 -7.73
C SER A 29 -13.84 -9.40 -6.98
N LEU A 30 -12.85 -8.83 -7.64
CA LEU A 30 -12.08 -7.71 -7.11
C LEU A 30 -12.86 -6.42 -7.34
N GLY A 31 -13.11 -5.67 -6.28
CA GLY A 31 -13.72 -4.34 -6.40
C GLY A 31 -12.72 -3.34 -6.98
N ASN A 32 -13.18 -2.54 -7.93
CA ASN A 32 -12.43 -1.41 -8.50
C ASN A 32 -11.12 -1.79 -9.24
N ILE A 33 -11.03 -3.02 -9.75
CA ILE A 33 -9.98 -3.42 -10.69
C ILE A 33 -10.63 -4.05 -11.90
N ASP A 34 -10.35 -3.47 -13.06
CA ASP A 34 -10.78 -3.99 -14.33
C ASP A 34 -9.75 -5.01 -14.85
N THR A 35 -10.17 -6.28 -14.95
CA THR A 35 -9.37 -7.38 -15.49
C THR A 35 -9.87 -7.83 -16.86
N THR A 36 -10.70 -7.05 -17.57
CA THR A 36 -11.20 -7.45 -18.90
C THR A 36 -10.14 -7.39 -19.99
N ASP A 37 -9.04 -6.68 -19.75
CA ASP A 37 -7.91 -6.62 -20.68
C ASP A 37 -7.10 -7.92 -20.65
N VAL A 38 -7.41 -8.81 -21.59
CA VAL A 38 -6.75 -10.12 -21.79
C VAL A 38 -5.28 -10.03 -22.22
N ILE A 39 -4.81 -8.87 -22.70
CA ILE A 39 -3.38 -8.66 -22.99
C ILE A 39 -2.63 -8.44 -21.69
N ARG A 40 -3.22 -7.65 -20.78
CA ARG A 40 -2.63 -7.32 -19.48
C ARG A 40 -2.85 -8.40 -18.42
N TYR A 41 -3.94 -9.15 -18.55
CA TYR A 41 -4.37 -10.19 -17.63
C TYR A 41 -4.67 -11.50 -18.40
N PRO A 42 -3.64 -12.18 -18.94
CA PRO A 42 -3.84 -13.42 -19.68
C PRO A 42 -4.42 -14.51 -18.78
N ALA A 43 -5.34 -15.31 -19.35
CA ALA A 43 -5.96 -16.44 -18.65
C ALA A 43 -4.90 -17.42 -18.14
N GLY A 44 -5.02 -17.84 -16.88
CA GLY A 44 -4.03 -18.71 -16.21
C GLY A 44 -2.76 -18.01 -15.74
N GLY A 45 -2.51 -16.74 -16.09
CA GLY A 45 -1.36 -15.96 -15.61
C GLY A 45 -1.53 -15.38 -14.20
N GLY A 46 -2.74 -15.45 -13.64
CA GLY A 46 -3.10 -14.86 -12.35
C GLY A 46 -2.87 -15.77 -11.15
N ILE A 47 -2.26 -16.95 -11.33
CA ILE A 47 -1.98 -17.90 -10.23
C ILE A 47 -1.28 -17.14 -9.10
N GLY A 48 -1.80 -17.33 -7.89
CA GLY A 48 -1.47 -16.47 -6.77
C GLY A 48 -2.10 -16.95 -5.47
N SER A 49 -1.87 -16.20 -4.41
CA SER A 49 -2.49 -16.40 -3.11
C SER A 49 -3.19 -15.12 -2.67
N ALA A 50 -4.37 -15.26 -2.05
CA ALA A 50 -5.07 -14.17 -1.42
C ALA A 50 -5.08 -14.40 0.08
N LYS A 51 -4.67 -13.40 0.85
CA LYS A 51 -4.74 -13.42 2.32
C LYS A 51 -5.85 -12.49 2.78
N LYS A 52 -6.87 -13.04 3.43
CA LYS A 52 -7.96 -12.26 4.00
C LYS A 52 -7.50 -11.52 5.26
N VAL A 53 -7.86 -10.25 5.36
CA VAL A 53 -7.69 -9.47 6.59
C VAL A 53 -8.78 -9.86 7.58
N LEU A 54 -8.40 -10.39 8.74
CA LEU A 54 -9.34 -10.87 9.75
C LEU A 54 -9.73 -9.77 10.74
N THR A 55 -8.75 -9.01 11.21
CA THR A 55 -8.92 -8.00 12.24
C THR A 55 -8.25 -6.69 11.84
N TRP A 56 -8.79 -5.58 12.35
CA TRP A 56 -8.23 -4.26 12.16
C TRP A 56 -7.85 -3.68 13.52
N GLN A 57 -6.58 -3.29 13.66
CA GLN A 57 -6.12 -2.50 14.79
C GLN A 57 -6.05 -1.03 14.40
N GLN A 58 -6.70 -0.17 15.16
CA GLN A 58 -6.58 1.27 14.96
C GLN A 58 -5.23 1.77 15.48
N ILE A 59 -4.56 2.60 14.68
CA ILE A 59 -3.38 3.36 15.08
C ILE A 59 -3.85 4.74 15.57
N GLN A 60 -3.56 5.05 16.83
CA GLN A 60 -3.89 6.30 17.51
C GLN A 60 -2.65 7.17 17.66
N GLN A 61 -2.86 8.46 17.95
CA GLN A 61 -1.80 9.45 18.19
C GLN A 61 -0.83 9.63 17.01
N VAL A 62 -1.38 9.55 15.79
CA VAL A 62 -0.67 9.85 14.56
C VAL A 62 -0.43 11.36 14.47
N MET A 63 0.81 11.77 14.26
CA MET A 63 1.17 13.17 14.07
C MET A 63 1.11 13.54 12.59
N ASN A 64 2.25 13.71 11.92
CA ASN A 64 2.32 14.19 10.55
C ASN A 64 2.71 13.07 9.58
N PRO A 65 1.74 12.35 9.00
CA PRO A 65 2.04 11.36 7.97
C PRO A 65 2.63 12.02 6.74
N THR A 66 3.70 11.44 6.21
CA THR A 66 4.37 11.86 4.98
C THR A 66 4.39 10.70 4.01
N THR A 67 4.20 10.99 2.72
CA THR A 67 4.32 9.98 1.65
C THR A 67 5.50 10.37 0.78
N SER A 68 6.32 9.39 0.41
CA SER A 68 7.47 9.57 -0.47
C SER A 68 7.40 8.59 -1.63
N GLY A 69 7.98 9.00 -2.76
CA GLY A 69 8.06 8.19 -3.97
C GLY A 69 6.75 8.12 -4.77
N GLY A 70 6.70 7.20 -5.74
CA GLY A 70 5.57 7.09 -6.67
C GLY A 70 5.64 8.00 -7.89
N GLU A 71 6.73 8.73 -8.03
CA GLU A 71 7.02 9.52 -9.21
C GLU A 71 7.26 8.61 -10.41
N GLN A 72 6.68 9.00 -11.55
CA GLN A 72 6.93 8.34 -12.83
C GLN A 72 8.33 8.73 -13.31
N GLN A 73 9.18 7.73 -13.55
CA GLN A 73 10.46 7.95 -14.19
C GLN A 73 10.29 7.95 -15.72
N PHE A 74 11.08 8.79 -16.38
CA PHE A 74 11.13 8.94 -17.82
C PHE A 74 12.56 8.75 -18.30
N VAL A 75 12.75 7.95 -19.34
CA VAL A 75 14.00 7.94 -20.10
C VAL A 75 13.91 9.01 -21.16
N GLN A 76 14.92 9.88 -21.20
CA GLN A 76 15.07 10.88 -22.25
C GLN A 76 15.92 10.27 -23.35
N TYR A 77 15.41 10.28 -24.57
CA TYR A 77 16.09 9.73 -25.73
C TYR A 77 15.90 10.67 -26.92
N GLN A 78 16.91 10.68 -27.79
CA GLN A 78 16.93 11.46 -29.02
C GLN A 78 17.32 10.51 -30.14
N TYR A 79 16.63 10.58 -31.27
CA TYR A 79 17.04 9.85 -32.45
C TYR A 79 18.17 10.61 -33.14
N LEU A 80 19.12 9.92 -33.75
CA LEU A 80 20.25 10.58 -34.43
C LEU A 80 19.82 11.55 -35.54
N GLU A 81 18.63 11.33 -36.09
CA GLU A 81 18.01 12.09 -37.18
C GLU A 81 17.15 13.27 -36.69
N ASP A 82 16.95 13.39 -35.37
CA ASP A 82 16.00 14.32 -34.77
C ASP A 82 16.74 15.25 -33.78
N ASP A 83 16.59 16.56 -33.92
CA ASP A 83 17.23 17.55 -33.02
C ASP A 83 16.47 17.71 -31.69
N ASP A 84 15.26 17.14 -31.58
CA ASP A 84 14.41 17.24 -30.40
C ASP A 84 14.53 16.02 -29.46
N GLN A 85 14.70 16.30 -28.17
CA GLN A 85 14.72 15.28 -27.13
C GLN A 85 13.30 14.82 -26.77
N ARG A 86 13.06 13.50 -26.78
CA ARG A 86 11.76 12.89 -26.45
C ARG A 86 11.84 12.11 -25.14
N GLN A 87 10.69 11.90 -24.50
CA GLN A 87 10.61 11.19 -23.21
C GLN A 87 9.69 9.97 -23.32
N LEU A 88 10.14 8.82 -22.79
CA LEU A 88 9.34 7.59 -22.65
C LEU A 88 9.20 7.23 -21.16
N PRO A 89 7.99 6.97 -20.66
CA PRO A 89 7.79 6.54 -19.28
C PRO A 89 8.33 5.12 -19.08
N THR A 90 9.19 4.93 -18.07
CA THR A 90 9.84 3.63 -17.82
C THR A 90 9.15 2.87 -16.70
N PHE A 91 9.36 3.29 -15.46
CA PHE A 91 8.83 2.68 -14.26
C PHE A 91 8.50 3.75 -13.23
N ARG A 92 7.78 3.35 -12.19
CA ARG A 92 7.41 4.23 -11.09
C ARG A 92 8.27 3.87 -9.89
N ASN A 93 8.79 4.89 -9.19
CA ASN A 93 9.58 4.65 -7.99
C ASN A 93 8.74 3.97 -6.90
N ALA A 94 9.41 3.17 -6.07
CA ALA A 94 8.81 2.58 -4.89
C ALA A 94 8.18 3.68 -4.03
N GLN A 95 6.97 3.42 -3.53
CA GLN A 95 6.28 4.34 -2.63
C GLN A 95 6.52 3.91 -1.19
N SER A 96 6.82 4.86 -0.33
CA SER A 96 6.85 4.66 1.11
C SER A 96 5.97 5.66 1.81
N PHE A 97 5.44 5.24 2.95
CA PHE A 97 4.58 6.05 3.78
C PHE A 97 5.15 6.06 5.20
N SER A 98 5.52 7.23 5.69
CA SER A 98 6.11 7.42 7.01
C SER A 98 5.11 8.13 7.92
N MET A 99 4.89 7.58 9.09
CA MET A 99 3.90 8.03 10.06
C MET A 99 4.54 8.10 11.45
N PRO A 100 4.90 9.29 11.95
CA PRO A 100 5.30 9.45 13.33
C PRO A 100 4.10 9.25 14.26
N ILE A 101 4.27 8.38 15.25
CA ILE A 101 3.27 8.04 16.26
C ILE A 101 3.85 8.40 17.62
N ALA A 102 3.06 9.04 18.48
CA ALA A 102 3.51 9.34 19.84
C ALA A 102 3.80 8.05 20.63
N ASP A 103 4.89 8.07 21.37
CA ASP A 103 5.42 6.93 22.10
C ASP A 103 4.66 6.71 23.42
N ASP A 104 3.59 5.91 23.37
CA ASP A 104 2.85 5.43 24.55
C ASP A 104 2.80 3.89 24.57
N PRO A 105 3.64 3.21 25.37
CA PRO A 105 3.77 1.75 25.37
C PRO A 105 2.53 1.01 25.88
N ASN A 106 1.56 1.69 26.50
CA ASN A 106 0.34 1.06 26.99
C ASN A 106 -0.69 0.81 25.88
N LEU A 107 -0.48 1.38 24.69
CA LEU A 107 -1.43 1.25 23.59
C LEU A 107 -1.31 -0.11 22.89
N PRO A 108 -2.43 -0.79 22.61
CA PRO A 108 -2.44 -2.13 22.00
C PRO A 108 -1.88 -2.17 20.57
N GLN A 109 -1.73 -1.01 19.93
CA GLN A 109 -1.18 -0.88 18.58
C GLN A 109 0.31 -1.26 18.49
N TRP A 110 1.11 -1.05 19.54
CA TRP A 110 2.54 -1.32 19.50
C TRP A 110 2.85 -2.81 19.37
N ALA A 111 2.13 -3.66 20.10
CA ALA A 111 2.28 -5.11 19.99
C ALA A 111 2.01 -5.61 18.56
N VAL A 112 1.05 -5.00 17.85
CA VAL A 112 0.72 -5.35 16.46
C VAL A 112 1.79 -4.83 15.50
N ILE A 113 2.27 -3.61 15.70
CA ILE A 113 3.30 -2.98 14.86
C ILE A 113 4.64 -3.71 15.00
N GLU A 114 5.05 -4.07 16.20
CA GLU A 114 6.31 -4.77 16.46
C GLU A 114 6.25 -6.21 15.95
N ALA A 115 5.12 -6.90 16.14
CA ALA A 115 4.91 -8.22 15.52
C ALA A 115 4.95 -8.14 13.98
N ALA A 116 4.40 -7.07 13.39
CA ALA A 116 4.45 -6.84 11.96
C ALA A 116 5.88 -6.60 11.46
N ASP A 117 6.65 -5.75 12.15
CA ASP A 117 8.07 -5.47 11.82
C ASP A 117 8.93 -6.74 11.94
N GLN A 118 8.75 -7.52 13.01
CA GLN A 118 9.49 -8.78 13.19
C GLN A 118 9.12 -9.84 12.14
N SER A 119 7.84 -9.93 11.77
CA SER A 119 7.37 -10.91 10.78
C SER A 119 7.89 -10.66 9.38
N LYS A 120 8.22 -9.40 9.05
CA LYS A 120 8.57 -8.93 7.70
C LYS A 120 7.60 -9.42 6.62
N ALA A 121 6.34 -9.65 7.01
CA ALA A 121 5.29 -10.07 6.10
C ALA A 121 4.56 -8.85 5.52
N LEU A 122 3.96 -9.02 4.34
CA LEU A 122 3.07 -8.02 3.76
C LEU A 122 1.86 -7.80 4.68
N GLN A 123 1.69 -6.56 5.12
CA GLN A 123 0.56 -6.13 5.94
C GLN A 123 -0.32 -5.16 5.16
N VAL A 124 -1.64 -5.28 5.36
CA VAL A 124 -2.61 -4.38 4.77
C VAL A 124 -2.87 -3.21 5.71
N ILE A 125 -2.71 -1.99 5.20
CA ILE A 125 -3.05 -0.76 5.90
C ILE A 125 -4.24 -0.10 5.21
N ARG A 126 -5.17 0.40 6.03
CA ARG A 126 -6.34 1.14 5.58
C ARG A 126 -6.28 2.58 6.05
N LEU A 127 -6.33 3.52 5.12
CA LEU A 127 -6.55 4.93 5.39
C LEU A 127 -8.01 5.27 5.12
N THR A 128 -8.71 5.75 6.14
CA THR A 128 -10.10 6.24 6.02
C THR A 128 -10.10 7.76 6.04
N LEU A 129 -10.57 8.38 4.96
CA LEU A 129 -10.70 9.82 4.83
C LEU A 129 -12.02 10.30 5.44
N ARG A 130 -12.08 11.56 5.89
CA ARG A 130 -13.28 12.16 6.51
C ARG A 130 -14.52 12.12 5.61
N ASN A 131 -14.32 12.10 4.29
CA ASN A 131 -15.38 11.98 3.30
C ASN A 131 -15.90 10.54 3.12
N GLY A 132 -15.48 9.58 3.94
CA GLY A 132 -15.86 8.17 3.82
C GLY A 132 -15.12 7.40 2.72
N SER A 133 -14.17 8.02 2.01
CA SER A 133 -13.31 7.29 1.07
C SER A 133 -12.30 6.44 1.83
N GLU A 134 -12.05 5.22 1.36
CA GLU A 134 -11.07 4.30 1.93
C GLU A 134 -9.95 4.05 0.92
N VAL A 135 -8.70 4.13 1.36
CA VAL A 135 -7.53 3.77 0.57
C VAL A 135 -6.84 2.58 1.23
N PHE A 136 -6.61 1.54 0.45
CA PHE A 136 -5.91 0.35 0.89
C PHE A 136 -4.49 0.34 0.34
N TYR A 137 -3.57 0.06 1.26
CA TYR A 137 -2.15 -0.06 1.05
C TYR A 137 -1.73 -1.47 1.45
N ASN A 138 -0.72 -2.01 0.79
CA ASN A 138 -0.13 -3.29 1.17
C ASN A 138 1.39 -3.16 1.05
N GLY A 139 2.08 -3.51 2.13
CA GLY A 139 3.49 -3.22 2.24
C GLY A 139 4.13 -3.81 3.49
N TYR A 140 5.44 -3.64 3.58
CA TYR A 140 6.23 -4.02 4.73
C TYR A 140 6.19 -2.90 5.76
N VAL A 141 5.84 -3.25 6.99
CA VAL A 141 5.81 -2.32 8.11
C VAL A 141 7.16 -2.38 8.80
N SER A 142 7.71 -1.22 9.12
CA SER A 142 8.89 -1.09 9.98
C SER A 142 8.76 0.08 10.92
N VAL A 143 9.35 -0.03 12.11
CA VAL A 143 9.23 0.97 13.17
C VAL A 143 10.60 1.36 13.68
N SER A 144 10.80 2.63 14.03
CA SER A 144 12.03 3.04 14.71
C SER A 144 12.06 2.54 16.16
N ASP A 145 13.16 1.93 16.57
CA ASP A 145 13.35 1.47 17.96
C ASP A 145 13.58 2.62 18.93
N THR A 146 14.24 3.68 18.47
CA THR A 146 14.49 4.88 19.28
C THR A 146 13.41 5.93 19.03
N PRO A 147 12.81 6.49 20.09
CA PRO A 147 11.94 7.65 19.96
C PRO A 147 12.76 8.91 19.70
N THR A 148 12.19 9.87 18.99
CA THR A 148 12.79 11.20 18.82
C THR A 148 12.74 11.97 20.13
N LEU A 149 13.89 12.33 20.67
CA LEU A 149 14.04 13.07 21.93
C LEU A 149 14.29 14.56 21.66
N ASN A 150 13.28 15.27 21.17
CA ASN A 150 13.36 16.71 20.94
C ASN A 150 12.78 17.48 22.13
N VAL A 151 13.46 18.55 22.55
CA VAL A 151 12.99 19.42 23.64
C VAL A 151 11.74 20.18 23.16
N ASN A 152 10.69 20.20 23.99
CA ASN A 152 9.36 20.78 23.71
C ASN A 152 8.50 20.07 22.65
N GLU A 153 8.86 18.84 22.25
CA GLU A 153 8.04 18.01 21.38
C GLU A 153 7.65 16.69 22.06
N ILE A 154 6.54 16.10 21.63
CA ILE A 154 6.13 14.77 22.09
C ILE A 154 7.14 13.76 21.54
N MET A 155 7.53 12.78 22.35
CA MET A 155 8.37 11.67 21.90
C MET A 155 7.61 10.85 20.85
N THR A 156 8.21 10.64 19.68
CA THR A 156 7.58 9.86 18.60
C THR A 156 8.47 8.72 18.13
N ARG A 157 7.85 7.59 17.78
CA ARG A 157 8.48 6.56 16.97
C ARG A 157 7.90 6.63 15.56
N THR A 158 8.77 6.50 14.57
CA THR A 158 8.38 6.62 13.16
C THR A 158 8.04 5.24 12.60
N LEU A 159 6.78 5.05 12.24
CA LEU A 159 6.30 3.89 11.49
C LEU A 159 6.50 4.15 10.00
N THR A 160 7.34 3.37 9.34
CA THR A 160 7.52 3.41 7.89
C THR A 160 6.88 2.19 7.24
N ILE A 161 6.11 2.41 6.20
CA ILE A 161 5.47 1.38 5.38
C ILE A 161 6.09 1.46 3.99
N ALA A 162 6.78 0.42 3.57
CA ALA A 162 7.27 0.27 2.20
C ALA A 162 6.22 -0.47 1.36
N LEU A 163 5.62 0.20 0.37
CA LEU A 163 4.53 -0.34 -0.42
C LEU A 163 5.05 -1.33 -1.47
N ASP A 164 4.48 -2.53 -1.47
CA ASP A 164 4.81 -3.60 -2.42
C ASP A 164 3.95 -3.49 -3.70
N GLY A 165 2.74 -2.94 -3.57
CA GLY A 165 1.83 -2.72 -4.68
C GLY A 165 1.19 -1.34 -4.67
N ARG A 166 0.57 -1.00 -5.80
CA ARG A 166 -0.13 0.28 -5.96
C ARG A 166 -1.34 0.36 -5.01
N PRO A 167 -1.56 1.52 -4.36
CA PRO A 167 -2.72 1.70 -3.51
C PRO A 167 -4.02 1.67 -4.33
N VAL A 168 -5.07 1.12 -3.73
CA VAL A 168 -6.41 1.09 -4.32
C VAL A 168 -7.35 1.94 -3.49
N ARG A 169 -7.96 2.94 -4.14
CA ARG A 169 -8.92 3.86 -3.51
C ARG A 169 -10.33 3.44 -3.83
N TYR A 170 -11.20 3.51 -2.83
CA TYR A 170 -12.64 3.35 -2.96
C TYR A 170 -13.31 4.65 -2.52
N ASN A 171 -14.12 5.21 -3.41
CA ASN A 171 -15.00 6.32 -3.05
C ASN A 171 -16.28 5.75 -2.41
N PRO A 172 -16.96 6.49 -1.54
CA PRO A 172 -18.27 6.09 -1.05
C PRO A 172 -19.22 5.90 -2.24
N ALA A 173 -20.09 4.87 -2.17
CA ALA A 173 -21.18 4.74 -3.13
C ALA A 173 -22.02 6.02 -3.06
N THR A 174 -22.28 6.63 -4.22
CA THR A 174 -23.21 7.77 -4.33
C THR A 174 -24.64 7.28 -4.16
#